data_AF-A0AAW2CZJ4-F1
#
_entry.id   AF-A0AAW2CZJ4-F1
#
_cell.length_a   1.000
_cell.length_b   1.000
_cell.length_c   1.000
_cell.angle_alpha   90.00
_cell.angle_beta   90.00
_cell.angle_gamma   90.00
#
_symmetry.space_group_name_H-M   'P 1'
#
loop_
_entity.id
_entity.type
_entity.pdbx_description
1 polymer ?
#
loop_
_entity_poly.entity_id
_entity_poly.type
_entity_poly.pdbx_seq_one_letter_code
_entity_poly.pdbx_strand_id
1 'polypeptide(L)'
;MVEYFKFAGEHQISADAIGKSLYDLERVWDPMFTTLQGICQLKFSHETNKQLFLALFIHMRNMDRHGCHWSALEVCKLLLSLDSDDPMGAMFCIDYLSLRAEEYAWLEQFSEDYKNGNSL
;
A
#
# COMPACT_ATOMS: atom_id res chain seq x y z
N MET A 1 -18.89 4.70 4.34
CA MET A 1 -19.01 4.12 5.69
C MET A 1 -17.70 4.24 6.47
N VAL A 2 -16.55 3.87 5.88
CA VAL A 2 -15.21 4.00 6.51
C VAL A 2 -14.90 5.43 6.99
N GLU A 3 -15.05 6.44 6.13
CA GLU A 3 -14.81 7.84 6.50
C GLU A 3 -15.79 8.32 7.59
N TYR A 4 -17.04 7.83 7.57
CA TYR A 4 -18.02 8.16 8.61
C TYR A 4 -17.55 7.68 10.00
N PHE A 5 -17.10 6.42 10.13
CA PHE A 5 -16.57 5.93 11.40
C PHE A 5 -15.32 6.67 11.86
N LYS A 6 -14.48 7.09 10.91
CA LYS A 6 -13.30 7.92 11.20
C LYS A 6 -13.68 9.31 11.73
N PHE A 7 -14.72 9.94 11.17
CA PHE A 7 -15.27 11.20 11.69
C PHE A 7 -15.98 11.04 13.04
N ALA A 8 -16.61 9.89 13.28
CA ALA A 8 -17.24 9.57 14.55
C ALA A 8 -16.24 9.25 15.68
N GLY A 9 -14.93 9.20 15.39
CA GLY A 9 -13.88 8.84 16.36
C GLY A 9 -13.70 7.32 16.55
N GLU A 10 -14.51 6.51 15.87
CA GLU A 10 -14.48 5.05 15.91
C GLU A 10 -13.39 4.49 14.98
N HIS A 11 -12.13 4.81 15.28
CA HIS A 11 -10.98 4.48 14.43
C HIS A 11 -10.78 2.97 14.25
N GLN A 12 -11.06 2.16 15.29
CA GLN A 12 -10.94 0.70 15.21
C GLN A 12 -11.95 0.11 14.21
N ILE A 13 -13.21 0.53 14.30
CA ILE A 13 -14.28 0.06 13.41
C ILE A 13 -14.00 0.47 11.97
N SER A 14 -13.46 1.68 11.78
CA SER A 14 -13.01 2.15 10.46
C SER A 14 -11.91 1.24 9.89
N ALA A 15 -10.90 0.89 10.70
CA ALA A 15 -9.81 0.01 10.28
C ALA A 15 -10.30 -1.40 9.92
N ASP A 16 -11.18 -1.98 10.74
CA ASP A 16 -11.75 -3.31 10.50
C ASP A 16 -12.60 -3.32 9.21
N ALA A 17 -13.36 -2.26 8.95
CA ALA A 17 -14.16 -2.14 7.73
C ALA A 17 -13.29 -2.07 6.47
N ILE A 18 -12.14 -1.38 6.54
CA ILE A 18 -11.17 -1.33 5.44
C ILE A 18 -10.56 -2.72 5.20
N GLY A 19 -10.13 -3.40 6.27
CA GLY A 19 -9.55 -4.75 6.16
C GLY A 19 -10.51 -5.74 5.50
N LYS A 20 -11.80 -5.71 5.90
CA LYS A 20 -12.85 -6.54 5.27
C LYS A 20 -13.05 -6.21 3.78
N SER A 21 -13.03 -4.92 3.44
CA SER A 21 -13.19 -4.47 2.04
C SER A 21 -12.03 -4.95 1.16
N LEU A 22 -10.79 -4.90 1.68
CA LEU A 22 -9.62 -5.41 0.97
C LEU A 22 -9.67 -6.94 0.81
N TYR A 23 -10.09 -7.66 1.85
CA TYR A 23 -10.27 -9.12 1.78
C TYR A 23 -11.31 -9.53 0.73
N ASP A 24 -12.45 -8.84 0.69
CA ASP A 24 -13.48 -9.11 -0.32
C ASP A 24 -12.97 -8.84 -1.74
N LEU A 25 -12.12 -7.83 -1.92
CA LEU A 25 -11.51 -7.52 -3.20
C LEU A 25 -10.48 -8.57 -3.63
N GLU A 26 -9.61 -9.00 -2.71
CA GLU A 26 -8.64 -10.07 -2.94
C GLU A 26 -9.33 -11.37 -3.38
N ARG A 27 -10.50 -11.67 -2.80
CA ARG A 27 -11.29 -12.86 -3.15
C ARG A 27 -11.77 -12.88 -4.61
N VAL A 28 -11.83 -11.72 -5.26
CA VAL A 28 -12.34 -11.56 -6.63
C VAL A 28 -11.18 -11.42 -7.63
N TRP A 29 -9.93 -11.43 -7.17
CA TRP A 29 -8.78 -11.38 -8.07
C TRP A 29 -8.71 -12.59 -8.99
N ASP A 30 -8.29 -12.33 -10.22
CA ASP A 30 -7.98 -13.40 -11.16
C ASP A 30 -6.79 -14.21 -10.63
N PRO A 31 -6.78 -15.54 -10.72
CA PRO A 31 -5.66 -16.36 -10.27
C PRO A 31 -4.30 -15.99 -10.88
N MET A 32 -4.28 -15.32 -12.04
CA MET A 32 -3.05 -14.82 -12.66
C MET A 32 -2.59 -13.46 -12.11
N PHE A 33 -3.44 -12.77 -11.34
CA PHE A 33 -3.13 -11.48 -10.71
C PHE A 33 -2.25 -11.69 -9.47
N THR A 34 -0.95 -11.82 -9.70
CA THR A 34 0.05 -12.10 -8.66
C THR A 34 0.71 -10.80 -8.20
N THR A 35 0.05 -10.08 -7.29
CA THR A 35 0.47 -8.77 -6.77
C THR A 35 1.86 -8.77 -6.13
N LEU A 36 2.28 -9.89 -5.53
CA LEU A 36 3.56 -10.01 -4.82
C LEU A 36 4.77 -10.19 -5.74
N GLN A 37 4.56 -10.48 -7.03
CA GLN A 37 5.67 -10.66 -7.98
C GLN A 37 6.06 -9.35 -8.70
N GLY A 38 5.33 -8.25 -8.48
CA GLY A 38 5.60 -6.95 -9.11
C GLY A 38 5.29 -6.88 -10.61
N ILE A 39 4.70 -7.94 -11.18
CA ILE A 39 4.42 -8.05 -12.63
C ILE A 39 3.04 -7.46 -12.99
N CYS A 40 2.17 -7.29 -11.99
CA CYS A 40 0.79 -6.87 -12.17
C CYS A 40 0.63 -5.38 -11.93
N GLN A 41 0.66 -4.60 -13.01
CA GLN A 41 0.35 -3.17 -12.97
C GLN A 41 -1.15 -2.92 -13.08
N LEU A 42 -1.63 -1.94 -12.32
CA LEU A 42 -3.00 -1.47 -12.29
C LEU A 42 -3.02 0.06 -12.32
N LYS A 43 -3.28 0.65 -13.50
CA LYS A 43 -3.24 2.11 -13.63
C LYS A 43 -4.34 2.81 -12.84
N PHE A 44 -3.97 3.86 -12.09
CA PHE A 44 -4.88 4.70 -11.30
C PHE A 44 -5.80 5.58 -12.15
N SER A 45 -5.46 5.77 -13.43
CA SER A 45 -6.30 6.50 -14.39
C SER A 45 -7.70 5.93 -14.53
N HIS A 46 -7.88 4.62 -14.31
CA HIS A 46 -9.18 3.97 -14.32
C HIS A 46 -9.92 4.21 -13.00
N GLU A 47 -11.13 4.77 -13.09
CA GLU A 47 -11.97 5.13 -11.94
C GLU A 47 -12.22 3.94 -10.99
N THR A 48 -12.39 2.73 -11.54
CA THR A 48 -12.62 1.49 -10.78
C THR A 48 -11.45 1.18 -9.84
N ASN A 49 -10.22 1.50 -10.25
CA ASN A 49 -9.01 1.16 -9.51
C ASN A 49 -8.76 2.13 -8.35
N LYS A 50 -9.25 3.36 -8.44
CA LYS A 50 -9.00 4.42 -7.44
C LYS A 50 -9.40 3.99 -6.02
N GLN A 51 -10.50 3.26 -5.89
CA GLN A 51 -10.97 2.78 -4.59
C GLN A 51 -10.02 1.76 -3.97
N LEU A 52 -9.38 0.91 -4.77
CA LEU A 52 -8.35 -0.02 -4.30
C LEU A 52 -7.11 0.74 -3.80
N PHE A 53 -6.60 1.69 -4.58
CA PHE A 53 -5.47 2.52 -4.17
C PHE A 53 -5.75 3.28 -2.87
N LEU A 54 -6.94 3.88 -2.75
CA LEU A 54 -7.36 4.58 -1.54
C LEU A 54 -7.45 3.62 -0.34
N ALA A 55 -8.08 2.45 -0.52
CA ALA A 55 -8.22 1.45 0.55
C ALA A 55 -6.86 0.95 1.05
N LEU A 56 -5.93 0.64 0.14
CA LEU A 56 -4.56 0.23 0.48
C LEU A 56 -3.81 1.33 1.21
N PHE A 57 -3.89 2.58 0.75
CA PHE A 57 -3.21 3.69 1.39
C PHE A 57 -3.74 3.97 2.81
N ILE A 58 -5.06 3.91 3.01
CA ILE A 58 -5.62 4.06 4.37
C ILE A 58 -5.22 2.85 5.23
N HIS A 59 -5.22 1.64 4.69
CA HIS A 59 -4.80 0.45 5.39
C HIS A 59 -3.32 0.52 5.83
N MET A 60 -2.42 0.94 4.94
CA MET A 60 -1.01 1.22 5.23
C MET A 60 -0.85 2.16 6.42
N ARG A 61 -1.55 3.30 6.40
CA ARG A 61 -1.50 4.29 7.49
C ARG A 61 -2.07 3.76 8.81
N ASN A 62 -3.09 2.93 8.74
CA ASN A 62 -3.64 2.29 9.93
C ASN A 62 -2.63 1.31 10.52
N MET A 63 -1.95 0.50 9.71
CA MET A 63 -0.91 -0.43 10.19
C MET A 63 0.27 0.31 10.81
N ASP A 64 0.73 1.39 10.20
CA ASP A 64 1.80 2.23 10.76
C ASP A 64 1.43 2.77 12.15
N ARG A 65 0.19 3.27 12.31
CA ARG A 65 -0.34 3.75 13.60
C ARG A 65 -0.41 2.67 14.69
N HIS A 66 -0.60 1.41 14.31
CA HIS A 66 -0.64 0.28 15.23
C HIS A 66 0.76 -0.28 15.54
N GLY A 67 1.82 0.29 14.95
CA GLY A 67 3.19 -0.21 15.12
C GLY A 67 3.53 -1.42 14.23
N CYS A 68 2.64 -1.80 13.31
CA CYS A 68 2.86 -2.89 12.36
C CYS A 68 3.65 -2.37 11.14
N HIS A 69 4.87 -1.87 11.39
CA HIS A 69 5.67 -1.17 10.37
C HIS A 69 6.07 -2.08 9.21
N TRP A 70 6.37 -3.35 9.48
CA TRP A 70 6.71 -4.33 8.43
C TRP A 70 5.54 -4.53 7.46
N SER A 71 4.33 -4.77 7.97
CA SER A 71 3.13 -4.90 7.13
C SER A 71 2.78 -3.59 6.40
N ALA A 72 2.97 -2.43 7.05
CA ALA A 72 2.80 -1.14 6.40
C ALA A 72 3.80 -0.95 5.23
N LEU A 73 5.05 -1.34 5.42
CA LEU A 73 6.07 -1.30 4.38
C LEU A 73 5.69 -2.20 3.19
N GLU A 74 5.23 -3.42 3.42
CA GLU A 74 4.82 -4.32 2.34
C GLU A 74 3.65 -3.76 1.53
N VAL A 75 2.68 -3.11 2.18
CA VAL A 75 1.59 -2.42 1.46
C VAL A 75 2.09 -1.19 0.70
N CYS A 76 3.07 -0.48 1.23
CA CYS A 76 3.72 0.63 0.53
C CYS A 76 4.42 0.15 -0.75
N LYS A 77 5.18 -0.96 -0.67
CA LYS A 77 5.81 -1.60 -1.83
C LYS A 77 4.77 -2.05 -2.85
N LEU A 78 3.67 -2.65 -2.39
CA LEU A 78 2.56 -3.06 -3.26
C LEU A 78 1.98 -1.86 -4.02
N LEU A 79 1.68 -0.75 -3.34
CA LEU A 79 1.15 0.47 -3.97
C LEU A 79 2.04 0.97 -5.10
N LEU A 80 3.36 0.98 -4.90
CA LEU A 80 4.32 1.41 -5.91
C LEU A 80 4.43 0.42 -7.07
N SER A 81 4.30 -0.88 -6.81
CA SER A 81 4.29 -1.90 -7.87
C SER A 81 3.02 -1.86 -8.74
N LEU A 82 1.89 -1.43 -8.17
CA LEU A 82 0.63 -1.32 -8.90
C LEU A 82 0.66 -0.16 -9.90
N ASP A 83 1.19 1.02 -9.53
CA ASP A 83 1.35 2.12 -10.47
C ASP A 83 2.67 2.87 -10.23
N SER A 84 3.57 2.75 -11.21
CA SER A 84 4.90 3.39 -11.20
C SER A 84 4.85 4.91 -11.16
N ASP A 85 3.71 5.52 -11.53
CA ASP A 85 3.52 6.97 -11.52
C ASP A 85 3.26 7.52 -10.09
N ASP A 86 3.22 6.65 -9.08
CA ASP A 86 2.97 6.95 -7.66
C ASP A 86 1.82 7.95 -7.40
N PRO A 87 0.59 7.64 -7.83
CA PRO A 87 -0.55 8.55 -7.72
C PRO A 87 -0.96 8.85 -6.26
N MET A 88 -0.57 7.99 -5.32
CA MET A 88 -0.89 8.14 -3.89
C MET A 88 0.23 8.81 -3.09
N GLY A 89 1.40 9.03 -3.67
CA GLY A 89 2.58 9.54 -2.97
C GLY A 89 3.15 8.55 -1.95
N ALA A 90 3.00 7.25 -2.19
CA ALA A 90 3.51 6.19 -1.32
C ALA A 90 5.04 6.22 -1.23
N MET A 91 5.74 6.74 -2.25
CA MET A 91 7.20 6.85 -2.25
C MET A 91 7.73 7.71 -1.10
N PHE A 92 6.95 8.69 -0.62
CA PHE A 92 7.32 9.51 0.55
C PHE A 92 7.28 8.77 1.89
N CYS A 93 6.66 7.59 1.93
CA CYS A 93 6.56 6.79 3.14
C CYS A 93 7.61 5.67 3.19
N ILE A 94 8.27 5.36 2.07
CA ILE A 94 9.05 4.14 1.91
C ILE A 94 10.29 4.13 2.80
N ASP A 95 11.01 5.24 2.86
CA ASP A 95 12.21 5.43 3.67
C ASP A 95 11.89 5.33 5.17
N TYR A 96 10.86 6.06 5.62
CA TYR A 96 10.39 6.04 6.99
C TYR A 96 9.95 4.64 7.41
N LEU A 97 9.13 3.96 6.59
CA LEU A 97 8.62 2.63 6.91
C LEU A 97 9.74 1.57 6.90
N SER A 98 10.70 1.66 5.97
CA SER A 98 11.86 0.76 5.96
C SER A 98 12.72 0.89 7.21
N LEU A 99 13.01 2.10 7.66
CA LEU A 99 13.75 2.33 8.89
C LEU A 99 13.00 1.80 10.11
N ARG A 100 11.68 2.02 10.17
CA ARG A 100 10.81 1.57 11.27
C ARG A 100 10.60 0.05 11.29
N ALA A 101 10.69 -0.60 10.13
CA ALA A 101 10.62 -2.04 9.97
C ALA A 101 11.98 -2.73 10.10
N GLU A 102 13.07 -1.97 10.31
CA GLU A 102 14.45 -2.47 10.36
C GLU A 102 14.94 -3.13 9.05
N GLU A 103 14.30 -2.81 7.92
CA GLU A 103 14.62 -3.31 6.58
C GLU A 103 15.66 -2.43 5.88
N TYR A 104 16.81 -2.23 6.55
CA TYR A 104 17.86 -1.32 6.09
C TYR A 104 18.52 -1.77 4.78
N ALA A 105 18.87 -3.05 4.69
CA ALA A 105 19.53 -3.62 3.52
C ALA A 105 18.64 -3.50 2.27
N TRP A 106 17.33 -3.69 2.44
CA TRP A 106 16.37 -3.49 1.36
C TRP A 106 16.30 -2.03 0.92
N LEU A 107 16.28 -1.08 1.86
CA LEU A 107 16.27 0.35 1.55
C LEU A 107 17.54 0.80 0.82
N GLU A 108 18.70 0.29 1.22
CA GLU A 108 19.97 0.57 0.54
C GLU A 108 19.91 0.10 -0.92
N GLN A 109 19.53 -1.16 -1.15
CA GLN A 109 19.38 -1.71 -2.49
C GLN A 109 18.37 -0.92 -3.33
N PHE A 110 17.20 -0.64 -2.77
CA PHE A 110 16.18 0.18 -3.43
C PHE A 110 16.71 1.56 -3.83
N SER A 111 17.49 2.20 -2.96
CA SER A 111 18.07 3.52 -3.25
C SER A 111 19.11 3.50 -4.38
N GLU A 112 19.86 2.40 -4.51
CA GLU A 112 20.83 2.20 -5.59
C GLU A 112 20.11 1.96 -6.91
N ASP A 113 19.12 1.06 -6.92
CA ASP A 113 18.31 0.76 -8.10
C ASP A 113 17.59 2.01 -8.62
N TYR A 114 17.02 2.82 -7.72
CA TYR A 114 16.36 4.07 -8.07
C TYR A 114 17.32 5.09 -8.71
N LYS A 115 18.55 5.23 -8.18
CA LYS A 115 19.58 6.11 -8.77
C LYS A 115 20.01 5.67 -10.16
N ASN A 116 20.03 4.35 -10.40
CA ASN A 116 20.42 3.77 -11.68
C ASN A 116 19.33 3.90 -12.76
N GLY A 117 18.17 4.47 -12.43
CA GLY A 117 17.05 4.66 -13.37
C GLY A 117 16.25 3.40 -13.63
N ASN A 118 16.46 2.33 -12.85
CA ASN A 118 15.55 1.20 -12.82
C ASN A 118 14.33 1.63 -11.99
N SER A 119 13.28 2.09 -12.67
CA SER A 119 11.97 2.15 -12.03
C SER A 119 11.56 0.74 -11.61
N LEU A 120 10.97 0.65 -10.42
CA LEU A 120 10.44 -0.57 -9.78
C LEU A 120 9.83 -1.58 -10.76
#